data_AF-A0A7M7IQF8-F1
#
_entry.id   AF-A0A7M7IQF8-F1
#
_cell.length_a   1.000
_cell.length_b   1.000
_cell.length_c   1.000
_cell.angle_alpha   90.00
_cell.angle_beta   90.00
_cell.angle_gamma   90.00
#
_symmetry.space_group_name_H-M   'P 1'
#
loop_
_entity.id
_entity.type
_entity.pdbx_description
1 polymer ?
#
loop_
_entity_poly.entity_id
_entity_poly.type
_entity_poly.pdbx_seq_one_letter_code
_entity_poly.pdbx_strand_id
1 'polypeptide(L)'
;MQYTRGKMIHSPLTLLLVALTSICERGRNMVRATIDVNLAELEYLSARLDPHECRRLVAALHYDSYELPESLAGAEHEVSDDIPCLRHLLHWNGTPGEGRGKTHELIERRLRQLGHQKLADWLGRTTFRELGKDLTKLIDEPLPGAEEQQQTSTSLAVLHDEVTDGDATATTAVIDDDSDNESFWSSIELIVQALFAGLTFALVVILGALVIDRFARCSGDSGNN
;
A
#
# COMPACT_ATOMS: atom_id res chain seq x y z
N MET A 1 -20.14 17.77 -56.71
CA MET A 1 -18.70 17.96 -56.39
C MET A 1 -18.65 19.18 -55.45
N GLN A 2 -18.09 19.18 -54.25
CA GLN A 2 -17.01 18.38 -53.64
C GLN A 2 -17.26 18.22 -52.13
N TYR A 3 -16.85 17.07 -51.61
CA TYR A 3 -16.88 16.67 -50.20
C TYR A 3 -15.59 17.22 -49.55
N THR A 4 -15.68 18.25 -48.70
CA THR A 4 -14.50 18.72 -47.95
C THR A 4 -14.29 17.83 -46.73
N ARG A 5 -13.39 16.87 -46.94
CA ARG A 5 -12.89 15.91 -45.97
C ARG A 5 -12.15 16.67 -44.85
N GLY A 6 -12.83 16.89 -43.72
CA GLY A 6 -12.23 17.41 -42.49
C GLY A 6 -11.14 16.47 -41.98
N LYS A 7 -9.89 16.86 -42.14
CA LYS A 7 -8.71 16.14 -41.64
C LYS A 7 -8.60 16.47 -40.15
N MET A 8 -9.07 15.57 -39.28
CA MET A 8 -8.75 15.61 -37.85
C MET A 8 -7.26 15.35 -37.66
N ILE A 9 -6.48 16.43 -37.64
CA ILE A 9 -5.08 16.42 -37.21
C ILE A 9 -5.13 16.36 -35.68
N HIS A 10 -5.07 15.16 -35.11
CA HIS A 10 -4.88 14.99 -33.68
C HIS A 10 -3.47 15.48 -33.35
N SER A 11 -3.38 16.64 -32.69
CA SER A 11 -2.11 17.23 -32.28
C SER A 11 -1.40 16.28 -31.31
N PRO A 12 -0.07 16.09 -31.40
CA PRO A 12 0.67 15.25 -30.46
C PRO A 12 0.47 15.69 -29.00
N LEU A 13 0.17 16.98 -28.78
CA LEU A 13 -0.25 17.54 -27.49
C LEU A 13 -1.56 16.93 -26.95
N THR A 14 -2.53 16.64 -27.82
CA THR A 14 -3.80 16.01 -27.41
C THR A 14 -3.62 14.54 -27.02
N LEU A 15 -2.73 13.81 -27.70
CA LEU A 15 -2.37 12.44 -27.31
C LEU A 15 -1.59 12.41 -26.00
N LEU A 16 -0.69 13.37 -25.78
CA LEU A 16 0.08 13.49 -24.54
C LEU A 16 -0.81 13.85 -23.34
N LEU A 17 -1.78 14.75 -23.52
CA LEU A 17 -2.76 15.10 -22.48
C LEU A 17 -3.66 13.90 -22.13
N VAL A 18 -4.15 13.15 -23.12
CA VAL A 18 -4.95 11.93 -22.88
C VAL A 18 -4.13 10.83 -22.21
N ALA A 19 -2.84 10.72 -22.54
CA ALA A 19 -1.92 9.79 -21.88
C ALA A 19 -1.66 10.19 -20.42
N LEU A 20 -1.44 11.47 -20.12
CA LEU A 20 -1.24 11.97 -18.76
C LEU A 20 -2.49 11.82 -17.90
N THR A 21 -3.69 12.06 -18.44
CA THR A 21 -4.95 11.80 -17.70
C THR A 21 -5.17 10.32 -17.45
N SER A 22 -4.82 9.45 -18.41
CA SER A 22 -4.91 7.98 -18.27
C SER A 22 -3.90 7.41 -17.25
N ILE A 23 -2.71 8.01 -17.15
CA ILE A 23 -1.69 7.66 -16.15
C ILE A 23 -2.11 8.18 -14.76
N CYS A 24 -2.67 9.39 -14.66
CA CYS A 24 -3.17 9.95 -13.39
C CYS A 24 -4.40 9.20 -12.86
N GLU A 25 -5.28 8.68 -13.71
CA GLU A 25 -6.44 7.88 -13.28
C GLU A 25 -6.06 6.49 -12.77
N ARG A 26 -4.91 5.94 -13.20
CA ARG A 26 -4.39 4.64 -12.69
C ARG A 26 -3.49 4.75 -11.47
N GLY A 27 -3.02 5.94 -11.12
CA GLY A 27 -2.07 6.15 -10.02
C GLY A 27 -2.70 6.24 -8.62
N ARG A 28 -4.04 6.32 -8.52
CA ARG A 28 -4.71 6.32 -7.22
C ARG A 28 -4.87 4.87 -6.74
N ASN A 29 -4.07 4.50 -5.74
CA ASN A 29 -4.25 3.34 -4.85
C ASN A 29 -3.57 2.03 -5.28
N MET A 30 -2.24 2.01 -5.31
CA MET A 30 -1.53 0.75 -5.06
C MET A 30 -0.51 0.89 -3.93
N VAL A 31 -0.99 1.38 -2.78
CA VAL A 31 -0.41 0.95 -1.51
C VAL A 31 -0.96 -0.46 -1.29
N ARG A 32 -0.17 -1.50 -1.61
CA ARG A 32 -0.47 -2.88 -1.20
C ARG A 32 -0.26 -2.96 0.31
N ALA A 33 -1.25 -2.51 1.07
CA ALA A 33 -1.30 -2.78 2.50
C ALA A 33 -1.40 -4.29 2.71
N THR A 34 -0.82 -4.79 3.81
CA THR A 34 -0.80 -6.21 4.18
C THR A 34 -2.23 -6.74 4.19
N ILE A 35 -2.53 -7.59 3.22
CA ILE A 35 -3.90 -7.97 2.83
C ILE A 35 -4.53 -8.92 3.85
N ASP A 36 -3.74 -9.63 4.67
CA ASP A 36 -4.25 -10.79 5.40
C ASP A 36 -4.03 -10.66 6.91
N VAL A 37 -5.14 -10.54 7.65
CA VAL A 37 -5.14 -10.66 9.12
C VAL A 37 -4.95 -12.11 9.51
N ASN A 38 -3.93 -12.36 10.34
CA ASN A 38 -3.57 -13.72 10.74
C ASN A 38 -4.52 -14.25 11.82
N LEU A 39 -4.69 -15.58 11.88
CA LEU A 39 -5.50 -16.27 12.89
C LEU A 39 -5.12 -15.85 14.32
N ALA A 40 -3.82 -15.76 14.63
CA ALA A 40 -3.35 -15.37 15.95
C ALA A 40 -3.79 -13.96 16.35
N GLU A 41 -3.92 -13.05 15.39
CA GLU A 41 -4.39 -11.68 15.63
C GLU A 41 -5.91 -11.66 15.85
N LEU A 42 -6.67 -12.42 15.07
CA LEU A 42 -8.12 -12.58 15.28
C LEU A 42 -8.44 -13.25 16.62
N GLU A 43 -7.68 -14.29 17.00
CA GLU A 43 -7.74 -14.91 18.32
C GLU A 43 -7.45 -13.88 19.41
N TYR A 44 -6.40 -13.07 19.23
CA TYR A 44 -6.06 -12.03 20.18
C TYR A 44 -7.20 -11.04 20.36
N LEU A 45 -7.76 -10.50 19.27
CA LEU A 45 -8.89 -9.59 19.29
C LEU A 45 -10.10 -10.21 19.98
N SER A 46 -10.45 -11.45 19.62
CA SER A 46 -11.61 -12.15 20.16
C SER A 46 -11.54 -12.39 21.67
N ALA A 47 -10.33 -12.48 22.23
CA ALA A 47 -10.12 -12.67 23.66
C ALA A 47 -10.11 -11.36 24.48
N ARG A 48 -10.12 -10.19 23.82
CA ARG A 48 -10.13 -8.87 24.50
C ARG A 48 -11.41 -8.06 24.27
N LEU A 49 -12.28 -8.53 23.37
CA LEU A 49 -13.59 -7.93 23.12
C LEU A 49 -14.65 -8.68 23.91
N ASP A 50 -15.52 -7.94 24.59
CA ASP A 50 -16.74 -8.53 25.15
C ASP A 50 -17.67 -9.03 24.03
N PRO A 51 -18.56 -10.01 24.28
CA PRO A 51 -19.45 -10.55 23.25
C PRO A 51 -20.27 -9.48 22.52
N HIS A 52 -20.74 -8.47 23.25
CA HIS A 52 -21.46 -7.32 22.69
C HIS A 52 -20.55 -6.46 21.78
N GLU A 53 -19.36 -6.11 22.26
CA GLU A 53 -18.40 -5.32 21.50
C GLU A 53 -17.95 -6.05 20.22
N CYS A 54 -17.80 -7.36 20.31
CA CYS A 54 -17.46 -8.18 19.15
C CYS A 54 -18.56 -8.17 18.09
N ARG A 55 -19.84 -8.34 18.46
CA ARG A 55 -20.94 -8.25 17.49
C ARG A 55 -20.99 -6.88 16.83
N ARG A 56 -20.76 -5.83 17.62
CA ARG A 56 -20.71 -4.46 17.11
C ARG A 56 -19.54 -4.24 16.15
N LEU A 57 -18.37 -4.82 16.45
CA LEU A 57 -17.23 -4.84 15.54
C LEU A 57 -17.55 -5.58 14.24
N VAL A 58 -18.08 -6.81 14.34
CA VAL A 58 -18.45 -7.63 13.18
C VAL A 58 -19.43 -6.87 12.30
N ALA A 59 -20.52 -6.33 12.86
CA ALA A 59 -21.47 -5.50 12.12
C ALA A 59 -20.80 -4.29 11.47
N ALA A 60 -19.88 -3.61 12.16
CA ALA A 60 -19.13 -2.47 11.63
C ALA A 60 -18.19 -2.85 10.46
N LEU A 61 -17.68 -4.09 10.44
CA LEU A 61 -16.79 -4.60 9.39
C LEU A 61 -17.51 -4.87 8.05
N HIS A 62 -18.84 -4.97 8.05
CA HIS A 62 -19.63 -5.09 6.82
C HIS A 62 -19.86 -3.76 6.10
N TYR A 63 -19.57 -2.63 6.73
CA TYR A 63 -19.61 -1.33 6.09
C TYR A 63 -18.24 -0.99 5.49
N ASP A 64 -18.23 -0.45 4.28
CA ASP A 64 -17.04 0.01 3.57
C ASP A 64 -16.83 1.53 3.66
N SER A 65 -17.87 2.27 4.05
CA SER A 65 -17.85 3.72 4.26
C SER A 65 -16.78 4.14 5.27
N TYR A 66 -16.20 5.33 5.08
CA TYR A 66 -15.22 5.84 6.05
C TYR A 66 -15.87 5.99 7.43
N GLU A 67 -17.01 6.67 7.52
CA GLU A 67 -17.79 6.86 8.74
C GLU A 67 -18.71 5.67 9.04
N LEU A 68 -19.03 5.47 10.32
CA LEU A 68 -20.01 4.47 10.77
C LEU A 68 -21.43 5.01 10.55
N PRO A 69 -22.32 4.27 9.87
CA PRO A 69 -23.70 4.69 9.71
C PRO A 69 -24.49 4.52 11.01
N GLU A 70 -25.56 5.32 11.15
CA GLU A 70 -26.48 5.23 12.30
C GLU A 70 -27.22 3.88 12.36
N SER A 71 -27.33 3.18 11.22
CA SER A 71 -27.93 1.83 11.12
C SER A 71 -27.12 0.72 11.79
N LEU A 72 -25.93 1.02 12.32
CA LEU A 72 -25.07 0.03 12.97
C LEU A 72 -25.78 -0.72 14.11
N ALA A 73 -26.59 -0.01 14.91
CA ALA A 73 -27.29 -0.63 16.03
C ALA A 73 -28.30 -1.70 15.57
N GLY A 74 -28.90 -1.53 14.39
CA GLY A 74 -29.76 -2.55 13.78
C GLY A 74 -28.95 -3.75 13.27
N ALA A 75 -27.84 -3.47 12.58
CA ALA A 75 -26.96 -4.51 12.04
C ALA A 75 -26.29 -5.36 13.15
N GLU A 76 -26.02 -4.79 14.32
CA GLU A 76 -25.52 -5.54 15.48
C GLU A 76 -26.49 -6.64 15.92
N HIS A 77 -27.80 -6.38 15.83
CA HIS A 77 -28.83 -7.35 16.21
C HIS A 77 -28.99 -8.50 15.21
N GLU A 78 -28.55 -8.30 13.96
CA GLU A 78 -28.52 -9.35 12.94
C GLU A 78 -27.36 -10.33 13.16
N VAL A 79 -26.34 -9.93 13.93
CA VAL A 79 -25.22 -10.80 14.29
C VAL A 79 -25.66 -11.73 15.43
N SER A 80 -25.69 -13.03 15.16
CA SER A 80 -26.04 -14.04 16.16
C SER A 80 -25.14 -13.98 17.41
N ASP A 81 -25.75 -14.01 18.58
CA ASP A 81 -25.08 -14.01 19.89
C ASP A 81 -24.64 -15.41 20.35
N ASP A 82 -25.23 -16.47 19.80
CA ASP A 82 -24.88 -17.87 20.07
C ASP A 82 -23.52 -18.29 19.51
N ILE A 83 -22.99 -17.54 18.53
CA ILE A 83 -21.74 -17.86 17.84
C ILE A 83 -20.56 -17.15 18.55
N PRO A 84 -19.47 -17.87 18.89
CA PRO A 84 -18.29 -17.27 19.50
C PRO A 84 -17.67 -16.18 18.61
N CYS A 85 -17.17 -15.10 19.25
CA CYS A 85 -16.57 -13.95 18.57
C CYS A 85 -15.52 -14.34 17.51
N LEU A 86 -14.59 -15.23 17.88
CA LEU A 86 -13.56 -15.72 16.97
C LEU A 86 -14.15 -16.32 15.68
N ARG A 87 -15.26 -17.05 15.81
CA ARG A 87 -15.91 -17.70 14.67
C ARG A 87 -16.55 -16.69 13.73
N HIS A 88 -17.13 -15.61 14.26
CA HIS A 88 -17.62 -14.49 13.44
C HIS A 88 -16.48 -13.81 12.67
N LEU A 89 -15.37 -13.50 13.36
CA LEU A 89 -14.21 -12.85 12.74
C LEU A 89 -13.56 -13.73 11.67
N LEU A 90 -13.45 -15.04 11.91
CA LEU A 90 -12.95 -16.00 10.92
C LEU A 90 -13.88 -16.15 9.73
N HIS A 91 -15.19 -16.14 9.96
CA HIS A 91 -16.17 -16.17 8.88
C HIS A 91 -16.01 -14.94 7.99
N TRP A 92 -16.03 -13.75 8.58
CA TRP A 92 -15.85 -12.50 7.86
C TRP A 92 -14.53 -12.48 7.05
N ASN A 93 -13.41 -12.87 7.67
CA ASN A 93 -12.09 -12.91 7.01
C ASN A 93 -12.02 -13.93 5.84
N GLY A 94 -12.79 -15.01 5.91
CA GLY A 94 -12.79 -16.09 4.91
C GLY A 94 -13.81 -15.92 3.78
N THR A 95 -14.87 -15.13 3.99
CA THR A 95 -16.00 -15.01 3.06
C THR A 95 -15.69 -14.04 1.90
N PRO A 96 -15.79 -14.48 0.63
CA PRO A 96 -15.63 -13.60 -0.52
C PRO A 96 -16.73 -12.55 -0.56
N GLY A 97 -16.36 -11.28 -0.74
CA GLY A 97 -17.29 -10.15 -0.70
C GLY A 97 -17.46 -9.51 0.67
N GLU A 98 -16.90 -10.11 1.72
CA GLU A 98 -16.85 -9.55 3.07
C GLU A 98 -15.41 -9.10 3.41
N GLY A 99 -14.75 -9.82 4.31
CA GLY A 99 -13.39 -9.56 4.79
C GLY A 99 -12.29 -10.19 3.95
N ARG A 100 -12.61 -11.12 3.04
CA ARG A 100 -11.58 -11.79 2.23
C ARG A 100 -10.83 -10.80 1.35
N GLY A 101 -9.53 -10.66 1.62
CA GLY A 101 -8.66 -9.71 0.93
C GLY A 101 -8.80 -8.26 1.43
N LYS A 102 -9.44 -8.03 2.58
CA LYS A 102 -9.49 -6.73 3.25
C LYS A 102 -8.29 -6.56 4.15
N THR A 103 -7.76 -5.34 4.18
CA THR A 103 -6.56 -5.00 4.94
C THR A 103 -6.84 -4.88 6.43
N HIS A 104 -5.80 -5.06 7.25
CA HIS A 104 -5.83 -4.80 8.69
C HIS A 104 -6.31 -3.39 9.04
N GLU A 105 -6.03 -2.42 8.18
CA GLU A 105 -6.48 -1.03 8.31
C GLU A 105 -8.00 -0.92 8.51
N LEU A 106 -8.78 -1.78 7.86
CA LEU A 106 -10.23 -1.77 8.03
C LEU A 106 -10.62 -2.16 9.46
N ILE A 107 -10.01 -3.23 10.01
CA ILE A 107 -10.26 -3.68 11.37
C ILE A 107 -9.79 -2.62 12.37
N GLU A 108 -8.59 -2.07 12.18
CA GLU A 108 -8.05 -0.99 13.01
C GLU A 108 -8.99 0.22 13.02
N ARG A 109 -9.42 0.68 11.85
CA ARG A 109 -10.33 1.82 11.71
C ARG A 109 -11.64 1.58 12.45
N ARG A 110 -12.25 0.40 12.30
CA ARG A 110 -13.49 0.05 13.01
C ARG A 110 -13.29 -0.04 14.51
N LEU A 111 -12.20 -0.64 14.98
CA LEU A 111 -11.84 -0.66 16.39
C LEU A 111 -11.71 0.76 16.97
N ARG A 112 -11.05 1.68 16.26
CA ARG A 112 -10.95 3.09 16.70
C ARG A 112 -12.31 3.77 16.78
N GLN A 113 -13.15 3.57 15.77
CA GLN A 113 -14.49 4.18 15.73
C GLN A 113 -15.43 3.64 16.81
N LEU A 114 -15.20 2.41 17.26
CA LEU A 114 -15.91 1.79 18.38
C LEU A 114 -15.29 2.12 19.76
N GLY A 115 -14.21 2.90 19.80
CA GLY A 115 -13.56 3.33 21.04
C GLY A 115 -12.41 2.43 21.52
N HIS A 116 -12.09 1.35 20.80
CA HIS A 116 -11.02 0.41 21.11
C HIS A 116 -9.64 0.83 20.59
N GLN A 117 -9.22 2.06 20.93
CA GLN A 117 -7.97 2.66 20.43
C GLN A 117 -6.74 1.79 20.72
N LYS A 118 -6.63 1.26 21.95
CA LYS A 118 -5.49 0.42 22.35
C LYS A 118 -5.40 -0.88 21.57
N LEU A 119 -6.53 -1.49 21.22
CA LEU A 119 -6.55 -2.71 20.41
C LEU A 119 -6.21 -2.41 18.95
N ALA A 120 -6.71 -1.30 18.42
CA ALA A 120 -6.33 -0.83 17.08
C ALA A 120 -4.82 -0.55 16.98
N ASP A 121 -4.26 0.17 17.95
CA ASP A 121 -2.83 0.49 17.96
C ASP A 121 -1.95 -0.76 18.15
N TRP A 122 -2.42 -1.73 18.94
CA TRP A 122 -1.75 -3.02 19.05
C TRP A 122 -1.74 -3.76 17.70
N LEU A 123 -2.89 -3.84 17.03
CA LEU A 123 -3.04 -4.54 15.75
C LEU A 123 -2.16 -3.90 14.66
N GLY A 124 -2.13 -2.56 14.59
CA GLY A 124 -1.21 -1.86 13.69
C GLY A 124 0.25 -2.17 13.99
N ARG A 125 0.66 -2.18 15.26
CA ARG A 125 2.06 -2.46 15.61
C ARG A 125 2.48 -3.90 15.37
N THR A 126 1.59 -4.88 15.56
CA THR A 126 1.94 -6.30 15.34
C THR A 126 2.13 -6.61 13.87
N THR A 127 1.27 -6.07 13.01
CA THR A 127 1.34 -6.29 11.57
C THR A 127 2.64 -5.75 10.98
N PHE A 128 3.05 -4.53 11.37
CA PHE A 128 4.34 -3.97 10.95
C PHE A 128 5.55 -4.74 11.51
N ARG A 129 5.44 -5.32 12.72
CA ARG A 129 6.54 -6.07 13.32
C ARG A 129 6.76 -7.42 12.63
N GLU A 130 5.71 -8.14 12.27
CA GLU A 130 5.85 -9.38 11.49
C GLU A 130 6.41 -9.09 10.09
N LEU A 131 5.94 -8.02 9.44
CA LEU A 131 6.51 -7.57 8.17
C LEU A 131 8.01 -7.20 8.27
N GLY A 132 8.40 -6.56 9.37
CA GLY A 132 9.80 -6.24 9.66
C GLY A 132 10.67 -7.48 9.89
N LYS A 133 10.16 -8.49 10.61
CA LYS A 133 10.86 -9.77 10.82
C LYS A 133 11.06 -10.53 9.52
N ASP A 134 10.04 -10.57 8.66
CA ASP A 134 10.15 -11.24 7.36
C ASP A 134 11.17 -10.54 6.47
N LEU A 135 11.19 -9.20 6.48
CA LEU A 135 12.22 -8.43 5.77
C LEU A 135 13.62 -8.70 6.33
N THR A 136 13.81 -8.72 7.65
CA THR A 136 15.09 -9.05 8.28
C THR A 136 15.53 -10.47 7.95
N LYS A 137 14.61 -11.45 7.97
CA LYS A 137 14.92 -12.83 7.61
C LYS A 137 15.36 -12.97 6.15
N LEU A 138 14.76 -12.21 5.23
CA LEU A 138 15.17 -12.18 3.82
C LEU A 138 16.54 -11.52 3.61
N ILE A 139 16.95 -10.62 4.50
CA ILE A 139 18.28 -10.00 4.50
C ILE A 139 19.32 -10.95 5.12
N ASP A 140 18.94 -11.68 6.17
CA ASP A 140 19.80 -12.62 6.90
C ASP A 140 19.97 -13.98 6.20
N GLU A 141 19.06 -14.36 5.29
CA GLU A 141 19.27 -15.51 4.41
C GLU A 141 20.29 -15.15 3.32
N PRO A 142 21.48 -15.77 3.30
CA PRO A 142 22.47 -15.51 2.28
C PRO A 142 21.90 -15.94 0.92
N LEU A 143 21.73 -14.99 -0.01
CA LEU A 143 21.42 -15.30 -1.40
C LEU A 143 22.42 -16.36 -1.90
N PRO A 144 21.97 -17.56 -2.32
CA PRO A 144 22.87 -18.57 -2.83
C PRO A 144 23.42 -18.08 -4.18
N GLY A 145 24.63 -17.52 -4.15
CA GLY A 145 25.35 -17.05 -5.35
C GLY A 145 26.00 -15.67 -5.25
N ALA A 146 25.95 -14.97 -4.12
CA ALA A 146 26.71 -13.73 -3.95
C ALA A 146 28.12 -14.05 -3.45
N GLU A 147 29.04 -14.19 -4.39
CA GLU A 147 30.48 -14.25 -4.14
C GLU A 147 30.92 -13.01 -3.36
N GLU A 148 31.72 -13.24 -2.32
CA GLU A 148 32.15 -12.30 -1.31
C GLU A 148 32.86 -11.07 -1.91
N GLN A 149 32.39 -9.87 -1.56
CA GLN A 149 33.29 -8.73 -1.39
C GLN A 149 33.07 -8.11 -0.02
N GLN A 150 34.03 -8.40 0.85
CA GLN A 150 34.10 -7.98 2.24
C GLN A 150 34.75 -6.59 2.35
N GLN A 151 34.38 -5.90 3.44
CA GLN A 151 34.87 -4.62 3.98
C GLN A 151 34.01 -3.41 3.55
N THR A 152 33.30 -2.74 4.47
CA THR A 152 33.97 -2.00 5.55
C THR A 152 33.02 -1.78 6.73
N SER A 153 33.54 -2.03 7.93
CA SER A 153 32.92 -1.76 9.22
C SER A 153 32.42 -0.33 9.36
N THR A 154 31.26 -0.11 9.95
CA THR A 154 30.96 1.15 10.64
C THR A 154 30.38 0.81 12.01
N SER A 155 31.27 0.88 13.01
CA SER A 155 30.94 0.82 14.42
C SER A 155 30.08 2.01 14.80
N LEU A 156 28.86 1.75 15.28
CA LEU A 156 27.97 2.75 15.85
C LEU A 156 28.39 2.98 17.32
N ALA A 157 29.26 3.96 17.56
CA ALA A 157 29.61 4.38 18.91
C ALA A 157 28.44 5.17 19.51
N VAL A 158 27.67 4.50 20.37
CA VAL A 158 26.79 5.13 21.37
C VAL A 158 27.70 5.71 22.45
N LEU A 159 27.76 7.02 22.58
CA LEU A 159 28.27 7.66 23.80
C LEU A 159 27.09 8.07 24.67
N HIS A 160 26.92 7.29 25.73
CA HIS A 160 26.40 7.72 27.00
C HIS A 160 27.46 8.66 27.62
N ASP A 161 27.07 9.85 28.08
CA ASP A 161 27.74 10.45 29.24
C ASP A 161 26.74 11.20 30.12
N GLU A 162 27.05 11.12 31.41
CA GLU A 162 26.25 11.49 32.56
C GLU A 162 26.60 12.91 33.03
N VAL A 163 25.56 13.66 33.40
CA VAL A 163 25.46 14.83 34.31
C VAL A 163 26.77 15.48 34.83
N THR A 164 26.88 16.81 34.69
CA THR A 164 27.32 17.71 35.80
C THR A 164 26.90 19.18 35.58
N ASP A 165 26.62 19.86 36.70
CA ASP A 165 26.07 21.21 36.90
C ASP A 165 26.91 22.39 36.37
N GLY A 166 26.26 23.55 36.17
CA GLY A 166 26.86 24.87 36.42
C GLY A 166 26.72 25.95 35.33
N ASP A 167 25.83 26.91 35.58
CA ASP A 167 25.96 28.37 35.40
C ASP A 167 26.44 29.05 34.08
N ALA A 168 25.75 30.16 33.79
CA ALA A 168 26.12 31.34 33.01
C ALA A 168 26.32 31.27 31.46
N THR A 169 25.32 31.85 30.78
CA THR A 169 25.42 32.87 29.71
C THR A 169 26.46 32.70 28.60
N ALA A 170 26.02 32.31 27.40
CA ALA A 170 26.57 32.86 26.15
C ALA A 170 25.61 32.67 24.98
N THR A 171 25.27 33.79 24.37
CA THR A 171 24.52 33.97 23.12
C THR A 171 25.18 33.22 21.96
N THR A 172 24.40 32.44 21.20
CA THR A 172 24.81 32.05 19.84
C THR A 172 23.62 32.10 18.89
N ALA A 173 23.80 33.02 17.93
CA ALA A 173 23.12 33.26 16.68
C ALA A 173 22.13 32.19 16.17
N VAL A 174 20.94 32.68 15.84
CA VAL A 174 20.04 32.15 14.80
C VAL A 174 20.82 32.02 13.49
N ILE A 175 20.88 30.81 12.94
CA ILE A 175 21.13 30.57 11.52
C ILE A 175 19.95 29.74 11.03
N ASP A 176 18.94 30.42 10.48
CA ASP A 176 18.02 29.83 9.51
C ASP A 176 18.73 29.89 8.16
N ASP A 177 19.08 28.73 7.59
CA ASP A 177 19.54 28.60 6.21
C ASP A 177 18.74 27.48 5.54
N ASP A 178 17.57 27.86 5.02
CA ASP A 178 16.62 27.00 4.31
C ASP A 178 16.44 27.55 2.88
N SER A 179 17.49 27.45 2.05
CA SER A 179 17.49 28.12 0.73
C SER A 179 18.14 27.37 -0.43
N ASP A 180 18.55 26.10 -0.31
CA ASP A 180 19.26 25.42 -1.43
C ASP A 180 18.66 24.09 -1.93
N ASN A 181 17.52 23.63 -1.39
CA ASN A 181 17.04 22.26 -1.68
C ASN A 181 16.15 22.12 -2.95
N GLU A 182 15.70 23.21 -3.56
CA GLU A 182 14.72 23.17 -4.69
C GLU A 182 15.31 22.63 -6.01
N SER A 183 16.63 22.79 -6.22
CA SER A 183 17.30 22.35 -7.45
C SER A 183 17.58 20.84 -7.49
N PHE A 184 17.72 20.23 -6.31
CA PHE A 184 18.01 18.81 -6.16
C PHE A 184 16.77 17.94 -6.47
N TRP A 185 15.61 18.31 -5.92
CA TRP A 185 14.35 17.58 -6.17
C TRP A 185 13.92 17.63 -7.64
N SER A 186 14.09 18.77 -8.29
CA SER A 186 13.79 18.95 -9.72
C SER A 186 14.60 18.00 -10.62
N SER A 187 15.86 17.73 -10.25
CA SER A 187 16.73 16.82 -11.00
C SER A 187 16.30 15.36 -10.83
N ILE A 188 15.84 15.00 -9.64
CA ILE A 188 15.30 13.66 -9.35
C ILE A 188 14.03 13.41 -10.15
N GLU A 189 13.11 14.38 -10.19
CA GLU A 189 11.87 14.25 -10.96
C GLU A 189 12.14 14.00 -12.44
N LEU A 190 13.11 14.71 -13.04
CA LEU A 190 13.48 14.54 -14.44
C LEU A 190 14.04 13.14 -14.73
N ILE A 191 14.91 12.63 -13.85
CA ILE A 191 15.51 11.30 -13.99
C ILE A 191 14.43 10.23 -13.86
N VAL A 192 13.58 10.34 -12.83
CA VAL A 192 12.49 9.41 -12.59
C VAL A 192 11.53 9.40 -13.79
N GLN A 193 11.16 10.57 -14.30
CA GLN A 193 10.29 10.70 -15.48
C GLN A 193 10.91 10.06 -16.73
N ALA A 194 12.21 10.26 -16.97
CA ALA A 194 12.92 9.66 -18.09
C ALA A 194 12.93 8.12 -18.02
N LEU A 195 13.15 7.57 -16.82
CA LEU A 195 13.12 6.12 -16.59
C LEU A 195 11.72 5.54 -16.83
N PHE A 196 10.67 6.19 -16.31
CA PHE A 196 9.29 5.76 -16.55
C PHE A 196 8.90 5.83 -18.04
N ALA A 197 9.28 6.90 -18.74
CA ALA A 197 9.03 7.04 -20.17
C ALA A 197 9.74 5.93 -20.99
N GLY A 198 11.00 5.64 -20.66
CA GLY A 198 11.76 4.57 -21.32
C GLY A 198 11.15 3.19 -21.09
N LEU A 199 10.80 2.87 -19.85
CA LEU A 199 10.21 1.57 -19.49
C LEU A 199 8.83 1.37 -20.12
N THR A 200 7.98 2.40 -20.12
CA THR A 200 6.65 2.33 -20.75
C THR A 200 6.75 2.19 -22.26
N PHE A 201 7.66 2.90 -22.91
CA PHE A 201 7.91 2.75 -24.34
C PHE A 201 8.36 1.32 -24.69
N ALA A 202 9.34 0.79 -23.96
CA ALA A 202 9.84 -0.57 -24.18
C ALA A 202 8.72 -1.62 -24.00
N LEU A 203 7.88 -1.46 -22.96
CA LEU A 203 6.77 -2.36 -22.70
C LEU A 203 5.75 -2.35 -23.85
N VAL A 204 5.38 -1.18 -24.36
CA VAL A 204 4.46 -1.06 -25.50
C VAL A 204 5.01 -1.74 -26.75
N VAL A 205 6.31 -1.58 -27.03
CA VAL A 205 6.98 -2.25 -28.16
C VAL A 205 6.94 -3.78 -27.99
N ILE A 206 7.25 -4.29 -26.80
CA ILE A 206 7.22 -5.73 -26.51
C ILE A 206 5.80 -6.29 -26.68
N LEU A 207 4.79 -5.65 -26.09
CA LEU A 207 3.40 -6.09 -26.24
C LEU A 207 2.93 -6.03 -27.69
N GLY A 208 3.29 -4.96 -28.42
CA GLY A 208 2.99 -4.85 -29.85
C GLY A 208 3.60 -5.98 -30.66
N ALA A 209 4.88 -6.29 -30.41
CA ALA A 209 5.57 -7.41 -31.06
C ALA A 209 4.92 -8.75 -30.73
N LEU A 210 4.53 -8.99 -29.47
CA LEU A 210 3.84 -10.22 -29.06
C LEU A 210 2.46 -10.36 -29.71
N VAL A 211 1.71 -9.27 -29.84
CA VAL A 211 0.39 -9.28 -30.51
C VAL A 211 0.56 -9.57 -32.00
N ILE A 212 1.53 -8.93 -32.65
CA ILE A 212 1.83 -9.16 -34.08
C ILE A 212 2.29 -10.60 -34.32
N ASP A 213 3.21 -11.10 -33.50
CA ASP A 213 3.68 -12.49 -33.59
C ASP A 213 2.54 -13.48 -33.33
N ARG A 214 1.66 -13.22 -32.35
CA ARG A 214 0.47 -14.03 -32.09
C ARG A 214 -0.49 -14.02 -33.27
N PHE A 215 -0.70 -12.85 -33.88
CA PHE A 215 -1.58 -12.70 -35.05
C PHE A 215 -0.99 -13.36 -36.30
N ALA A 216 0.32 -13.26 -36.51
CA ALA A 216 1.04 -13.92 -37.60
C ALA A 216 0.94 -15.45 -37.50
N ARG A 217 1.04 -16.02 -36.28
CA ARG A 217 0.83 -17.46 -36.06
C ARG A 217 -0.61 -17.91 -36.33
N CYS A 218 -1.60 -17.06 -36.06
CA CYS A 218 -3.01 -17.38 -36.36
C CYS A 218 -3.36 -17.22 -37.84
N SER A 219 -2.71 -16.30 -38.56
CA SER A 219 -2.97 -16.06 -39.99
C SER A 219 -2.34 -17.10 -40.92
N GLY A 220 -1.34 -17.86 -40.44
CA GLY A 220 -0.67 -18.92 -41.23
C GLY A 220 -1.48 -20.20 -41.42
N ASP A 221 -2.58 -20.39 -40.69
CA ASP A 221 -3.38 -21.64 -40.69
C ASP A 221 -4.60 -21.59 -41.64
N SER A 222 -4.80 -20.48 -42.37
CA SER A 222 -5.91 -20.32 -43.33
C SER A 222 -5.50 -20.42 -44.80
N GLY A 223 -4.30 -20.92 -45.11
CA GLY A 223 -3.71 -20.89 -46.45
C GLY A 223 -3.34 -22.24 -47.06
N ASN A 224 -3.91 -23.36 -46.59
CA ASN A 224 -3.69 -24.68 -47.20
C ASN A 224 -5.01 -25.47 -47.23
N ASN A 225 -5.85 -25.15 -48.21
CA ASN A 225 -6.86 -26.03 -48.80
C ASN A 225 -7.03 -25.64 -50.27
#